data_AF-A0A2E4RCP6-F1
#
_entry.id   AF-A0A2E4RCP6-F1
#
_cell.length_a   1.000
_cell.length_b   1.000
_cell.length_c   1.000
_cell.angle_alpha   90.00
_cell.angle_beta   90.00
_cell.angle_gamma   90.00
#
_symmetry.space_group_name_H-M   'P 1'
#
loop_
_entity.id
_entity.type
_entity.pdbx_description
1 polymer ?
#
loop_
_entity_poly.entity_id
_entity_poly.type
_entity_poly.pdbx_seq_one_letter_code
_entity_poly.pdbx_strand_id
1 'polypeptide(L)'
;MNKYFNYLFSIKSALLLMFLFAIAIAIATFIENDYGTTTARALVFNSWWLELILIFLCSIFIYNIFEYRLFHINKLPVLFLHLSFIFIIIGAGITRYISNEGVMRIREGTLNNQFISTNLFLEYKIHNSISQYSGQKELILSSKSNNSFSIPMSFDNKNIKIQYVNFIHDPVEELVDSQEGGGEIIELIIPSESGGMQSEYILKNSQKYIKNLNVNYQSNLKTDLNIYQEDSLFYFDSKFDVHFMKMSDRSTGVLMNNSSHLLNNKVLYTIDSQNIVFKNYFQNAILKQVPANIKNDAAKLDLLKIILTVANQDTIIDLYGAEGVLSSKNYFQFNDLYFSLSYGPRVHTLPFGIFLKDFQLERYPGSESPSSFASEIQIMDGTENIDYRIFMNNVLNYKGYRFFQSSYDNDEKGTILSVNQDRLGTGVTYFGYFSLLCSVLSLLISRFSRISILGKQHKTV
;
A
#
# COMPACT_ATOMS: atom_id res chain seq x y z
N MET A 1 -34.23 30.05 -18.78
CA MET A 1 -32.93 29.51 -18.32
C MET A 1 -31.81 30.31 -18.97
N ASN A 2 -30.77 30.65 -18.22
CA ASN A 2 -29.70 31.57 -18.64
C ASN A 2 -28.83 30.93 -19.76
N LYS A 3 -28.39 31.70 -20.76
CA LYS A 3 -27.69 31.17 -21.96
C LYS A 3 -26.42 30.37 -21.62
N TYR A 4 -25.74 30.75 -20.55
CA TYR A 4 -24.57 30.06 -20.01
C TYR A 4 -24.89 28.68 -19.42
N PHE A 5 -26.06 28.53 -18.78
CA PHE A 5 -26.50 27.27 -18.20
C PHE A 5 -26.72 26.22 -19.30
N ASN A 6 -27.39 26.61 -20.39
CA ASN A 6 -27.64 25.70 -21.52
C ASN A 6 -26.34 25.31 -22.24
N TYR A 7 -25.30 26.16 -22.21
CA TYR A 7 -24.00 25.82 -22.77
C TYR A 7 -23.24 24.81 -21.89
N LEU A 8 -23.21 25.05 -20.57
CA LEU A 8 -22.57 24.17 -19.59
C LEU A 8 -23.19 22.76 -19.59
N PHE A 9 -24.51 22.66 -19.68
CA PHE A 9 -25.23 21.39 -19.67
C PHE A 9 -25.50 20.80 -21.07
N SER A 10 -24.71 21.19 -22.07
CA SER A 10 -24.88 20.73 -23.46
C SER A 10 -24.22 19.38 -23.74
N ILE A 11 -24.61 18.73 -24.84
CA ILE A 11 -23.96 17.52 -25.38
C ILE A 11 -22.46 17.77 -25.67
N LYS A 12 -22.11 18.98 -26.15
CA LYS A 12 -20.72 19.33 -26.44
C LYS A 12 -19.88 19.33 -25.16
N SER A 13 -20.42 19.84 -24.06
CA SER A 13 -19.77 19.81 -22.75
C SER A 13 -19.63 18.39 -22.22
N ALA A 14 -20.66 17.55 -22.38
CA ALA A 14 -20.56 16.13 -22.02
C ALA A 14 -19.42 15.42 -22.76
N LEU A 15 -19.33 15.59 -24.09
CA LEU A 15 -18.28 14.99 -24.91
C LEU A 15 -16.88 15.48 -24.50
N LEU A 16 -16.74 16.78 -24.22
CA LEU A 16 -15.48 17.35 -23.72
C LEU A 16 -15.06 16.70 -22.39
N LEU A 17 -15.99 16.57 -21.43
CA LEU A 17 -15.70 15.96 -20.14
C LEU A 17 -15.38 14.47 -20.26
N MET A 18 -16.10 13.74 -21.11
CA MET A 18 -15.80 12.32 -21.39
C MET A 18 -14.39 12.18 -21.99
N PHE A 19 -13.99 13.09 -22.88
CA PHE A 19 -12.66 13.08 -23.47
C PHE A 19 -11.57 13.39 -22.41
N LEU A 20 -11.78 14.40 -21.57
CA LEU A 20 -10.89 14.71 -20.45
C LEU A 20 -10.79 13.54 -19.46
N PHE A 21 -11.91 12.89 -19.15
CA PHE A 21 -11.96 11.71 -18.29
C PHE A 21 -11.17 10.54 -18.89
N ALA A 22 -11.30 10.29 -20.20
CA ALA A 22 -10.53 9.24 -20.90
C ALA A 22 -9.02 9.53 -20.88
N ILE A 23 -8.61 10.79 -21.10
CA ILE A 23 -7.21 11.22 -20.99
C ILE A 23 -6.70 11.01 -19.56
N ALA A 24 -7.49 11.40 -18.55
CA ALA A 24 -7.13 11.23 -17.15
C ALA A 24 -6.88 9.75 -16.79
N ILE A 25 -7.75 8.84 -17.23
CA ILE A 25 -7.56 7.40 -17.02
C ILE A 25 -6.30 6.91 -17.74
N ALA A 26 -6.09 7.32 -19.00
CA ALA A 26 -4.91 6.91 -19.76
C ALA A 26 -3.60 7.36 -19.07
N ILE A 27 -3.55 8.61 -18.59
CA ILE A 27 -2.41 9.13 -17.83
C ILE A 27 -2.24 8.34 -16.52
N ALA A 28 -3.33 8.03 -15.81
CA ALA A 28 -3.28 7.25 -14.58
C ALA A 28 -2.66 5.85 -14.81
N THR A 29 -3.01 5.19 -15.92
CA THR A 29 -2.44 3.87 -16.28
C THR A 29 -0.93 3.94 -16.52
N PHE A 30 -0.42 5.00 -17.17
CA PHE A 30 1.02 5.20 -17.32
C PHE A 30 1.70 5.49 -15.98
N ILE A 31 1.10 6.33 -15.13
CA ILE A 31 1.63 6.62 -13.79
C ILE A 31 1.68 5.35 -12.94
N GLU A 32 0.64 4.52 -13.00
CA GLU A 32 0.58 3.24 -12.29
C GLU A 32 1.68 2.30 -12.76
N ASN A 33 1.88 2.21 -14.08
CA ASN A 33 2.94 1.40 -14.64
C ASN A 33 4.34 1.90 -14.26
N ASP A 34 4.57 3.20 -14.10
CA ASP A 34 5.92 3.73 -13.87
C ASP A 34 6.26 3.91 -12.39
N TYR A 35 5.27 4.30 -11.56
CA TYR A 35 5.44 4.71 -10.17
C TYR A 35 4.58 3.91 -9.17
N GLY A 36 3.79 2.94 -9.64
CA GLY A 36 2.97 2.08 -8.80
C GLY A 36 1.54 2.60 -8.57
N THR A 37 0.71 1.68 -8.08
CA THR A 37 -0.74 1.86 -7.85
C THR A 37 -1.04 2.95 -6.84
N THR A 38 -0.28 3.02 -5.74
CA THR A 38 -0.43 4.02 -4.67
C THR A 38 -0.25 5.44 -5.21
N THR A 39 0.77 5.65 -6.05
CA THR A 39 1.03 6.94 -6.71
C THR A 39 -0.08 7.33 -7.67
N ALA A 40 -0.57 6.40 -8.50
CA ALA A 40 -1.68 6.66 -9.42
C ALA A 40 -2.98 7.02 -8.67
N ARG A 41 -3.27 6.34 -7.55
CA ARG A 41 -4.39 6.70 -6.68
C ARG A 41 -4.23 8.08 -6.07
N ALA A 42 -3.05 8.39 -5.54
CA ALA A 42 -2.76 9.68 -4.90
C ALA A 42 -2.90 10.87 -5.87
N LEU A 43 -2.40 10.74 -7.10
CA LEU A 43 -2.35 11.84 -8.07
C LEU A 43 -3.64 12.00 -8.90
N VAL A 44 -4.28 10.88 -9.27
CA VAL A 44 -5.38 10.89 -10.25
C VAL A 44 -6.67 10.33 -9.68
N PHE A 45 -6.73 9.05 -9.29
CA PHE A 45 -8.01 8.40 -8.97
C PHE A 45 -8.73 9.01 -7.76
N ASN A 46 -7.98 9.44 -6.74
CA ASN A 46 -8.55 10.07 -5.54
C ASN A 46 -8.47 11.61 -5.57
N SER A 47 -8.15 12.20 -6.72
CA SER A 47 -8.08 13.64 -6.86
C SER A 47 -9.47 14.31 -6.88
N TRP A 48 -9.55 15.52 -6.34
CA TRP A 48 -10.79 16.31 -6.29
C TRP A 48 -11.26 16.74 -7.68
N TRP A 49 -10.33 16.95 -8.62
CA TRP A 49 -10.67 17.43 -9.97
C TRP A 49 -11.32 16.32 -10.80
N LEU A 50 -10.88 15.07 -10.65
CA LEU A 50 -11.50 13.93 -11.34
C LEU A 50 -12.91 13.69 -10.81
N GLU A 51 -13.09 13.82 -9.50
CA GLU A 51 -14.40 13.75 -8.87
C GLU A 51 -15.34 14.85 -9.36
N LEU A 52 -14.85 16.09 -9.50
CA LEU A 52 -15.61 17.19 -10.07
C LEU A 52 -16.05 16.86 -11.52
N ILE A 53 -15.17 16.30 -12.35
CA ILE A 53 -15.51 15.84 -13.70
C ILE A 53 -16.67 14.83 -13.65
N LEU A 54 -16.59 13.83 -12.76
CA LEU A 54 -17.62 12.80 -12.61
C LEU A 54 -18.97 13.37 -12.13
N ILE A 55 -18.96 14.24 -11.12
CA ILE A 55 -20.16 14.91 -10.61
C ILE A 55 -20.80 15.75 -11.71
N PHE A 56 -20.00 16.49 -12.47
CA PHE A 56 -20.51 17.34 -13.54
C PHE A 56 -21.05 16.51 -14.71
N LEU A 57 -20.37 15.43 -15.10
CA LEU A 57 -20.85 14.47 -16.09
C LEU A 57 -22.21 13.87 -15.69
N CYS A 58 -22.33 13.41 -14.44
CA CYS A 58 -23.58 12.87 -13.89
C CYS A 58 -24.71 13.90 -13.96
N SER A 59 -24.43 15.15 -13.56
CA SER A 59 -25.39 16.25 -13.61
C SER A 59 -25.86 16.55 -15.04
N ILE A 60 -24.96 16.47 -16.03
CA ILE A 60 -25.32 16.64 -17.45
C ILE A 60 -26.20 15.49 -17.94
N PHE A 61 -25.91 14.24 -17.56
CA PHE A 61 -26.76 13.11 -17.93
C PHE A 61 -28.18 13.23 -17.35
N ILE A 62 -28.30 13.67 -16.10
CA ILE A 62 -29.61 13.94 -15.47
C ILE A 62 -30.35 15.03 -16.23
N TYR A 63 -29.69 16.17 -16.51
CA TYR A 63 -30.30 17.27 -17.24
C TYR A 63 -30.80 16.85 -18.64
N ASN A 64 -29.98 16.11 -19.39
CA ASN A 64 -30.31 15.64 -20.74
C ASN A 64 -31.55 14.74 -20.78
N ILE A 65 -31.83 13.98 -19.71
CA ILE A 65 -33.05 13.16 -19.62
C ILE A 65 -34.30 14.03 -19.74
N PHE A 66 -34.34 15.16 -19.04
CA PHE A 66 -35.48 16.06 -19.03
C PHE A 66 -35.54 16.95 -20.26
N GLU A 67 -34.41 17.55 -20.66
CA GLU A 67 -34.32 18.45 -21.82
C GLU A 67 -34.79 17.75 -23.11
N TYR A 68 -34.32 16.52 -23.35
CA TYR A 68 -34.66 15.76 -24.55
C TYR A 68 -35.90 14.86 -24.37
N ARG A 69 -36.58 14.96 -23.22
CA ARG A 69 -37.79 14.18 -22.87
C ARG A 69 -37.62 12.69 -23.15
N LEU A 70 -36.54 12.10 -22.62
CA LEU A 70 -36.13 10.72 -22.93
C LEU A 70 -37.12 9.65 -22.41
N PHE A 71 -38.08 10.04 -21.56
CA PHE A 71 -39.17 9.16 -21.09
C PHE A 71 -40.15 8.68 -22.18
N HIS A 72 -40.02 9.15 -23.42
CA HIS A 72 -40.83 8.64 -24.54
C HIS A 72 -40.43 7.22 -24.91
N ILE A 73 -41.42 6.38 -25.25
CA ILE A 73 -41.23 4.95 -25.53
C ILE A 73 -40.20 4.68 -26.66
N ASN A 74 -40.16 5.57 -27.66
CA ASN A 74 -39.22 5.49 -28.79
C ASN A 74 -37.77 5.83 -28.41
N LYS A 75 -37.57 6.45 -27.25
CA LYS A 75 -36.26 6.89 -26.74
C LYS A 75 -35.80 6.06 -25.53
N LEU A 76 -36.51 4.99 -25.19
CA LEU A 76 -36.13 4.07 -24.11
C LEU A 76 -34.68 3.56 -24.21
N PRO A 77 -34.12 3.20 -25.38
CA PRO A 77 -32.71 2.80 -25.45
C PRO A 77 -31.77 3.90 -24.93
N VAL A 78 -32.00 5.15 -25.33
CA VAL A 78 -31.19 6.29 -24.92
C VAL A 78 -31.42 6.64 -23.44
N LEU A 79 -32.65 6.51 -22.95
CA LEU A 79 -32.97 6.70 -21.53
C LEU A 79 -32.20 5.71 -20.66
N PHE A 80 -32.28 4.42 -20.97
CA PHE A 80 -31.56 3.37 -20.24
C PHE A 80 -30.05 3.57 -20.29
N LEU A 81 -29.50 4.05 -21.42
CA LEU A 81 -28.09 4.40 -21.52
C LEU A 81 -27.71 5.51 -20.52
N HIS A 82 -28.48 6.59 -20.43
CA HIS A 82 -28.19 7.68 -19.49
C HIS A 82 -28.33 7.23 -18.03
N LEU A 83 -29.40 6.48 -17.72
CA LEU A 83 -29.60 5.90 -16.40
C LEU A 83 -28.42 5.00 -16.01
N SER A 84 -27.90 4.19 -16.93
CA SER A 84 -26.73 3.33 -16.66
C SER A 84 -25.52 4.13 -16.19
N PHE A 85 -25.15 5.21 -16.88
CA PHE A 85 -24.01 6.03 -16.50
C PHE A 85 -24.24 6.75 -15.17
N ILE A 86 -25.46 7.26 -14.93
CA ILE A 86 -25.82 7.90 -13.65
C ILE A 86 -25.66 6.91 -12.49
N PHE A 87 -26.23 5.72 -12.60
CA PHE A 87 -26.15 4.71 -11.54
C PHE A 87 -24.72 4.19 -11.36
N ILE A 88 -23.94 4.01 -12.43
CA ILE A 88 -22.53 3.60 -12.31
C ILE A 88 -21.72 4.68 -11.57
N ILE A 89 -21.88 5.96 -11.91
CA ILE A 89 -21.14 7.05 -11.26
C ILE A 89 -21.56 7.23 -9.80
N ILE A 90 -22.86 7.22 -9.51
CA ILE A 90 -23.37 7.31 -8.14
C ILE A 90 -22.91 6.09 -7.33
N GLY A 91 -23.00 4.89 -7.90
CA GLY A 91 -22.56 3.66 -7.26
C GLY A 91 -21.07 3.69 -6.94
N ALA A 92 -20.22 4.15 -7.87
CA ALA A 92 -18.80 4.34 -7.63
C ALA A 92 -18.52 5.37 -6.51
N GLY A 93 -19.31 6.44 -6.44
CA GLY A 93 -19.25 7.40 -5.33
C GLY A 93 -19.62 6.79 -3.99
N ILE A 94 -20.66 5.96 -3.93
CA ILE A 94 -21.06 5.23 -2.72
C ILE A 94 -19.94 4.29 -2.27
N THR A 95 -19.40 3.48 -3.19
CA THR A 95 -18.28 2.57 -2.90
C THR A 95 -17.09 3.36 -2.34
N ARG A 96 -16.71 4.47 -2.97
CA ARG A 96 -15.55 5.29 -2.54
C ARG A 96 -15.68 5.84 -1.12
N TYR A 97 -16.86 6.27 -0.69
CA TYR A 97 -17.04 7.00 0.57
C TYR A 97 -17.61 6.17 1.72
N ILE A 98 -18.25 5.03 1.41
CA ILE A 98 -18.99 4.23 2.40
C ILE A 98 -18.45 2.80 2.50
N SER A 99 -17.79 2.29 1.45
CA SER A 99 -17.25 0.93 1.47
C SER A 99 -16.12 0.78 2.48
N ASN A 100 -16.07 -0.38 3.14
CA ASN A 100 -14.88 -0.86 3.81
C ASN A 100 -14.28 -2.01 2.99
N GLU A 101 -13.02 -1.86 2.61
CA GLU A 101 -12.27 -2.85 1.86
C GLU A 101 -11.03 -3.25 2.65
N GLY A 102 -10.67 -4.52 2.54
CA GLY A 102 -9.53 -5.03 3.26
C GLY A 102 -9.14 -6.44 2.89
N VAL A 103 -8.20 -6.96 3.68
CA VAL A 103 -7.62 -8.28 3.51
C VAL A 103 -7.74 -9.04 4.82
N MET A 104 -8.13 -10.30 4.72
CA MET A 104 -8.18 -11.25 5.83
C MET A 104 -7.24 -12.40 5.51
N ARG A 105 -6.26 -12.63 6.39
CA ARG A 105 -5.39 -13.81 6.31
C ARG A 105 -5.86 -14.85 7.32
N ILE A 106 -5.99 -16.10 6.91
CA ILE A 106 -6.39 -17.19 7.80
C ILE A 106 -5.45 -18.38 7.56
N ARG A 107 -4.90 -18.93 8.65
CA ARG A 107 -4.08 -20.14 8.61
C ARG A 107 -4.97 -21.37 8.71
N GLU A 108 -4.57 -22.46 8.10
CA GLU A 108 -5.30 -23.72 8.19
C GLU A 108 -5.45 -24.16 9.65
N GLY A 109 -6.64 -24.62 10.01
CA GLY A 109 -6.97 -25.03 11.38
C GLY A 109 -7.14 -23.85 12.35
N THR A 110 -7.19 -22.60 11.87
CA THR A 110 -7.39 -21.42 12.73
C THR A 110 -8.69 -20.70 12.42
N LEU A 111 -9.24 -20.06 13.45
CA LEU A 111 -10.37 -19.15 13.35
C LEU A 111 -9.87 -17.71 13.30
N ASN A 112 -10.39 -16.92 12.36
CA ASN A 112 -10.17 -15.48 12.31
C ASN A 112 -11.52 -14.75 12.19
N ASN A 113 -11.69 -13.68 12.94
CA ASN A 113 -12.85 -12.78 12.88
C ASN A 113 -12.43 -11.32 12.61
N GLN A 114 -11.20 -11.09 12.13
CA GLN A 114 -10.65 -9.77 11.90
C GLN A 114 -10.03 -9.65 10.52
N PHE A 115 -10.26 -8.51 9.88
CA PHE A 115 -9.59 -8.14 8.64
C PHE A 115 -8.94 -6.76 8.80
N ILE A 116 -7.91 -6.52 7.99
CA ILE A 116 -7.18 -5.25 7.95
C ILE A 116 -7.60 -4.45 6.73
N SER A 117 -7.77 -3.13 6.87
CA SER A 117 -8.16 -2.27 5.76
C SER A 117 -7.08 -2.19 4.67
N THR A 118 -7.50 -1.98 3.43
CA THR A 118 -6.58 -1.68 2.32
C THR A 118 -6.01 -0.26 2.44
N ASN A 119 -6.82 0.69 2.89
CA ASN A 119 -6.36 2.08 3.08
C ASN A 119 -5.51 2.19 4.36
N LEU A 120 -4.55 3.12 4.34
CA LEU A 120 -3.64 3.38 5.45
C LEU A 120 -4.11 4.57 6.27
N PHE A 121 -3.89 4.49 7.58
CA PHE A 121 -4.31 5.49 8.55
C PHE A 121 -3.13 5.90 9.43
N LEU A 122 -3.08 7.20 9.76
CA LEU A 122 -2.36 7.67 10.92
C LEU A 122 -3.30 7.58 12.12
N GLU A 123 -3.07 6.60 12.97
CA GLU A 123 -3.75 6.49 14.26
C GLU A 123 -2.93 7.22 15.32
N TYR A 124 -3.60 8.02 16.14
CA TYR A 124 -2.99 8.74 17.23
C TYR A 124 -3.86 8.67 18.48
N LYS A 125 -3.26 8.27 19.59
CA LYS A 125 -3.87 8.25 20.91
C LYS A 125 -2.98 9.00 21.89
N ILE A 126 -3.61 9.84 22.70
CA ILE A 126 -2.98 10.70 23.70
C ILE A 126 -3.69 10.43 25.02
N HIS A 127 -2.96 10.27 26.11
CA HIS A 127 -3.55 10.19 27.44
C HIS A 127 -2.66 10.84 28.51
N ASN A 128 -3.29 11.33 29.57
CA ASN A 128 -2.64 11.79 30.80
C ASN A 128 -2.92 10.84 31.97
N SER A 129 -3.17 9.56 31.67
CA SER A 129 -3.55 8.48 32.60
C SER A 129 -4.95 8.61 33.23
N ILE A 130 -5.58 9.78 33.13
CA ILE A 130 -6.95 10.04 33.62
C ILE A 130 -7.92 10.11 32.45
N SER A 131 -7.56 10.90 31.44
CA SER A 131 -8.34 11.13 30.23
C SER A 131 -7.56 10.62 29.01
N GLN A 132 -8.31 10.26 27.97
CA GLN A 132 -7.74 9.82 26.70
C GLN A 132 -8.42 10.56 25.55
N TYR A 133 -7.62 10.89 24.54
CA TYR A 133 -8.07 11.36 23.24
C TYR A 133 -7.53 10.42 22.18
N SER A 134 -8.37 9.96 21.26
CA SER A 134 -7.96 9.14 20.13
C SER A 134 -8.56 9.67 18.85
N GLY A 135 -7.78 9.66 17.78
CA GLY A 135 -8.23 9.99 16.45
C GLY A 135 -7.50 9.17 15.41
N GLN A 136 -8.00 9.26 14.19
CA GLN A 136 -7.39 8.62 13.03
C GLN A 136 -7.56 9.53 11.83
N LYS A 137 -6.61 9.47 10.90
CA LYS A 137 -6.71 10.16 9.61
C LYS A 137 -6.29 9.20 8.50
N GLU A 138 -7.15 9.02 7.52
CA GLU A 138 -6.80 8.28 6.30
C GLU A 138 -5.72 9.04 5.53
N LEU A 139 -4.71 8.31 5.06
CA LEU A 139 -3.56 8.84 4.35
C LEU A 139 -3.35 8.07 3.05
N ILE A 140 -3.28 8.82 1.95
CA ILE A 140 -2.90 8.31 0.64
C ILE A 140 -1.64 9.07 0.25
N LEU A 141 -0.49 8.49 0.56
CA LEU A 141 0.81 9.11 0.40
C LEU A 141 1.55 8.49 -0.79
N SER A 142 2.33 9.30 -1.48
CA SER A 142 3.29 8.84 -2.49
C SER A 142 4.53 9.72 -2.42
N SER A 143 5.71 9.16 -2.62
CA SER A 143 6.95 9.95 -2.65
C SER A 143 7.03 10.90 -3.86
N LYS A 144 6.08 10.83 -4.80
CA LYS A 144 5.98 11.74 -5.94
C LYS A 144 4.85 12.77 -5.82
N SER A 145 3.93 12.62 -4.87
CA SER A 145 2.85 13.58 -4.65
C SER A 145 3.24 14.69 -3.68
N ASN A 146 2.60 15.85 -3.84
CA ASN A 146 2.72 16.97 -2.89
C ASN A 146 1.90 16.69 -1.62
N ASN A 147 2.39 15.76 -0.81
CA ASN A 147 1.73 15.39 0.43
C ASN A 147 1.77 16.55 1.42
N SER A 148 0.65 16.80 2.09
CA SER A 148 0.61 17.72 3.23
C SER A 148 -0.57 17.39 4.12
N PHE A 149 -0.35 17.45 5.42
CA PHE A 149 -1.43 17.47 6.38
C PHE A 149 -1.00 18.17 7.67
N SER A 150 -1.99 18.72 8.36
CA SER A 150 -1.86 19.27 9.70
C SER A 150 -3.10 18.89 10.48
N ILE A 151 -2.91 18.31 11.66
CA ILE A 151 -3.97 17.91 12.58
C ILE A 151 -3.79 18.73 13.87
N PRO A 152 -4.44 19.90 13.97
CA PRO A 152 -4.46 20.64 15.22
C PRO A 152 -5.44 19.99 16.19
N MET A 153 -5.07 19.92 17.46
CA MET A 153 -5.91 19.40 18.53
C MET A 153 -5.58 20.07 19.87
N SER A 154 -6.53 20.03 20.79
CA SER A 154 -6.34 20.53 22.15
C SER A 154 -6.63 19.41 23.12
N PHE A 155 -5.69 19.13 24.03
CA PHE A 155 -5.84 18.12 25.06
C PHE A 155 -5.18 18.62 26.35
N ASP A 156 -5.89 18.51 27.47
CA ASP A 156 -5.40 18.95 28.79
C ASP A 156 -4.89 20.41 28.80
N ASN A 157 -5.66 21.32 28.16
CA ASN A 157 -5.31 22.73 27.92
C ASN A 157 -3.98 22.96 27.18
N LYS A 158 -3.38 21.92 26.59
CA LYS A 158 -2.19 22.01 25.73
C LYS A 158 -2.62 21.95 24.27
N ASN A 159 -2.09 22.88 23.48
CA ASN A 159 -2.19 22.83 22.02
C ASN A 159 -1.21 21.79 21.49
N ILE A 160 -1.75 20.82 20.76
CA ILE A 160 -1.01 19.73 20.13
C ILE A 160 -1.23 19.82 18.63
N LYS A 161 -0.18 19.58 17.85
CA LYS A 161 -0.25 19.61 16.39
C LYS A 161 0.59 18.50 15.81
N ILE A 162 -0.02 17.68 14.95
CA ILE A 162 0.71 16.68 14.18
C ILE A 162 0.79 17.18 12.73
N GLN A 163 2.00 17.31 12.18
CA GLN A 163 2.19 17.75 10.81
C GLN A 163 3.05 16.76 10.01
N TYR A 164 2.77 16.70 8.72
CA TYR A 164 3.58 15.99 7.75
C TYR A 164 4.98 16.61 7.61
N VAL A 165 6.01 15.77 7.54
CA VAL A 165 7.39 16.18 7.21
C VAL A 165 7.82 15.54 5.90
N ASN A 166 7.82 14.21 5.82
CA ASN A 166 8.28 13.48 4.64
C ASN A 166 7.64 12.08 4.55
N PHE A 167 7.58 11.53 3.35
CA PHE A 167 7.15 10.16 3.09
C PHE A 167 8.10 9.47 2.12
N ILE A 168 8.67 8.37 2.57
CA ILE A 168 9.68 7.59 1.83
C ILE A 168 9.13 6.18 1.73
N HIS A 169 8.81 5.75 0.52
CA HIS A 169 8.48 4.35 0.30
C HIS A 169 9.75 3.50 0.28
N ASP A 170 9.65 2.25 0.73
CA ASP A 170 10.77 1.28 0.75
C ASP A 170 12.10 1.91 1.20
N PRO A 171 12.17 2.53 2.40
CA PRO A 171 13.33 3.31 2.80
C PRO A 171 14.56 2.42 2.94
N VAL A 172 15.63 2.82 2.25
CA VAL A 172 16.97 2.26 2.42
C VAL A 172 17.91 3.37 2.90
N GLU A 173 18.92 2.96 3.65
CA GLU A 173 19.99 3.86 4.08
C GLU A 173 20.89 4.18 2.88
N GLU A 174 20.95 5.45 2.50
CA GLU A 174 21.94 5.98 1.57
C GLU A 174 22.93 6.84 2.34
N LEU A 175 24.21 6.56 2.14
CA LEU A 175 25.28 7.35 2.71
C LEU A 175 25.52 8.60 1.87
N VAL A 176 25.44 9.77 2.51
CA VAL A 176 25.84 11.04 1.92
C VAL A 176 27.14 11.48 2.56
N ASP A 177 28.21 11.46 1.76
CA ASP A 177 29.55 11.86 2.17
C ASP A 177 29.73 13.39 2.18
N SER A 178 30.78 13.85 2.87
CA SER A 178 31.22 15.25 2.94
C SER A 178 30.15 16.23 3.41
N GLN A 179 29.38 15.86 4.45
CA GLN A 179 28.41 16.74 5.10
C GLN A 179 29.01 17.39 6.35
N GLU A 180 28.85 18.71 6.52
CA GLU A 180 29.23 19.41 7.75
C GLU A 180 28.45 18.83 8.95
N GLY A 181 29.16 18.41 9.99
CA GLY A 181 28.58 17.74 11.16
C GLY A 181 28.26 16.24 10.95
N GLY A 182 28.70 15.64 9.84
CA GLY A 182 28.63 14.20 9.62
C GLY A 182 29.51 13.41 10.59
N GLY A 183 29.11 12.16 10.84
CA GLY A 183 29.83 11.24 11.70
C GLY A 183 30.78 10.33 10.93
N GLU A 184 31.61 9.61 11.69
CA GLU A 184 32.47 8.56 11.16
C GLU A 184 31.67 7.27 10.92
N ILE A 185 31.73 6.73 9.70
CA ILE A 185 30.94 5.57 9.26
C ILE A 185 31.84 4.59 8.50
N ILE A 186 31.68 3.29 8.78
CA ILE A 186 32.27 2.21 7.97
C ILE A 186 31.23 1.57 7.05
N GLU A 187 31.64 1.25 5.82
CA GLU A 187 30.81 0.57 4.81
C GLU A 187 31.30 -0.88 4.65
N LEU A 188 30.41 -1.82 4.97
CA LEU A 188 30.60 -3.25 4.82
C LEU A 188 29.71 -3.78 3.70
N ILE A 189 30.24 -4.59 2.79
CA ILE A 189 29.44 -5.25 1.75
C ILE A 189 29.12 -6.67 2.19
N ILE A 190 27.84 -7.04 2.12
CA ILE A 190 27.34 -8.38 2.44
C ILE A 190 26.42 -8.92 1.33
N PRO A 191 26.23 -10.24 1.23
CA PRO A 191 25.22 -10.81 0.32
C PRO A 191 23.79 -10.46 0.76
N SER A 192 23.02 -9.90 -0.18
CA SER A 192 21.57 -9.64 -0.03
C SER A 192 20.77 -10.94 0.03
N GLU A 193 19.61 -10.92 0.70
CA GLU A 193 18.65 -12.03 0.72
C GLU A 193 17.99 -12.28 -0.63
N SER A 194 17.80 -11.23 -1.45
CA SER A 194 17.21 -11.30 -2.79
C SER A 194 18.22 -11.67 -3.88
N GLY A 195 19.46 -12.00 -3.51
CA GLY A 195 20.58 -12.18 -4.42
C GLY A 195 21.35 -10.88 -4.70
N GLY A 196 22.64 -11.00 -4.97
CA GLY A 196 23.55 -9.86 -5.15
C GLY A 196 24.22 -9.40 -3.86
N MET A 197 24.86 -8.22 -3.91
CA MET A 197 25.60 -7.62 -2.80
C MET A 197 24.91 -6.32 -2.34
N GLN A 198 24.78 -6.12 -1.04
CA GLN A 198 24.26 -4.90 -0.42
C GLN A 198 25.30 -4.26 0.49
N SER A 199 25.20 -2.95 0.68
CA SER A 199 26.09 -2.19 1.58
C SER A 199 25.39 -1.97 2.92
N GLU A 200 26.08 -2.29 4.00
CA GLU A 200 25.68 -2.02 5.38
C GLU A 200 26.60 -0.95 5.98
N TYR A 201 25.98 0.05 6.58
CA TYR A 201 26.69 1.15 7.23
C TYR A 201 26.65 1.01 8.75
N ILE A 202 27.79 1.23 9.41
CA ILE A 202 27.91 1.22 10.87
C ILE A 202 28.52 2.55 11.33
N LEU A 203 27.80 3.27 12.19
CA LEU A 203 28.24 4.54 12.78
C LEU A 203 29.25 4.29 13.90
N LYS A 204 30.19 5.22 14.10
CA LYS A 204 31.11 5.19 15.24
C LYS A 204 30.37 5.15 16.58
N ASN A 205 30.90 4.39 17.53
CA ASN A 205 30.30 4.14 18.85
C ASN A 205 28.94 3.42 18.81
N SER A 206 28.54 2.85 17.67
CA SER A 206 27.30 2.10 17.53
C SER A 206 27.56 0.60 17.27
N GLN A 207 26.50 -0.18 17.34
CA GLN A 207 26.49 -1.59 16.92
C GLN A 207 25.34 -1.81 15.93
N LYS A 208 25.54 -2.76 15.01
CA LYS A 208 24.55 -3.18 14.03
C LYS A 208 24.51 -4.70 13.96
N TYR A 209 23.30 -5.24 13.95
CA TYR A 209 23.09 -6.65 13.70
C TYR A 209 23.09 -6.89 12.19
N ILE A 210 24.04 -7.71 11.73
CA ILE A 210 24.13 -8.16 10.36
C ILE A 210 23.76 -9.64 10.34
N LYS A 211 22.49 -9.92 10.01
CA LYS A 211 21.88 -11.26 10.13
C LYS A 211 22.05 -11.80 11.55
N ASN A 212 22.93 -12.78 11.76
CA ASN A 212 23.18 -13.37 13.07
C ASN A 212 24.45 -12.83 13.76
N LEU A 213 25.20 -11.93 13.10
CA LEU A 213 26.45 -11.39 13.60
C LEU A 213 26.21 -9.99 14.20
N ASN A 214 26.54 -9.79 15.48
CA ASN A 214 26.55 -8.45 16.06
C ASN A 214 27.91 -7.78 15.81
N VAL A 215 27.90 -6.68 15.06
CA VAL A 215 29.11 -5.92 14.68
C VAL A 215 29.09 -4.56 15.34
N ASN A 216 30.16 -4.16 16.02
CA ASN A 216 30.32 -2.80 16.52
C ASN A 216 31.52 -2.09 15.87
N TYR A 217 31.46 -0.76 15.88
CA TYR A 217 32.55 0.09 15.40
C TYR A 217 32.98 1.09 16.48
N GLN A 218 34.23 0.99 16.91
CA GLN A 218 34.87 1.83 17.92
C GLN A 218 34.02 1.98 19.19
N SER A 219 33.42 0.89 19.67
CA SER A 219 32.53 0.90 20.83
C SER A 219 33.05 0.00 21.93
N ASN A 220 32.81 0.36 23.20
CA ASN A 220 33.21 -0.45 24.36
C ASN A 220 32.29 -1.66 24.61
N LEU A 221 31.37 -1.94 23.69
CA LEU A 221 30.46 -3.08 23.75
C LEU A 221 31.19 -4.37 23.39
N LYS A 222 30.91 -5.46 24.12
CA LYS A 222 31.38 -6.79 23.74
C LYS A 222 30.40 -7.39 22.73
N THR A 223 30.80 -7.48 21.47
CA THR A 223 30.01 -8.02 20.35
C THR A 223 30.73 -9.20 19.70
N ASP A 224 30.12 -9.82 18.68
CA ASP A 224 30.71 -10.98 17.99
C ASP A 224 31.87 -10.59 17.07
N LEU A 225 31.76 -9.41 16.45
CA LEU A 225 32.82 -8.77 15.67
C LEU A 225 33.01 -7.33 16.16
N ASN A 226 34.25 -6.98 16.51
CA ASN A 226 34.62 -5.64 16.91
C ASN A 226 35.60 -5.01 15.96
N ILE A 227 35.19 -3.91 15.33
CA ILE A 227 36.02 -3.15 14.40
C ILE A 227 36.46 -1.87 15.10
N TYR A 228 37.75 -1.57 15.06
CA TYR A 228 38.30 -0.36 15.65
C TYR A 228 39.43 0.19 14.80
N GLN A 229 39.78 1.45 15.06
CA GLN A 229 40.81 2.17 14.36
C GLN A 229 41.94 2.54 15.32
N GLU A 230 43.17 2.21 14.94
CA GLU A 230 44.40 2.51 15.67
C GLU A 230 45.46 3.01 14.66
N ASP A 231 46.11 4.15 14.94
CA ASP A 231 47.15 4.76 14.08
C ASP A 231 46.79 4.87 12.58
N SER A 232 45.53 5.21 12.28
CA SER A 232 44.96 5.32 10.92
C SER A 232 44.70 4.00 10.19
N LEU A 233 44.98 2.85 10.81
CA LEU A 233 44.66 1.52 10.28
C LEU A 233 43.44 0.95 11.00
N PHE A 234 42.66 0.15 10.27
CA PHE A 234 41.50 -0.54 10.83
C PHE A 234 41.89 -1.95 11.25
N TYR A 235 41.45 -2.34 12.43
CA TYR A 235 41.62 -3.66 13.00
C TYR A 235 40.26 -4.24 13.34
N PHE A 236 40.23 -5.57 13.46
CA PHE A 236 39.06 -6.24 14.00
C PHE A 236 39.43 -7.40 14.91
N ASP A 237 38.59 -7.63 15.92
CA ASP A 237 38.59 -8.80 16.78
C ASP A 237 37.29 -9.57 16.56
N SER A 238 37.37 -10.89 16.40
CA SER A 238 36.20 -11.76 16.19
C SER A 238 36.15 -12.84 17.26
N LYS A 239 34.95 -13.12 17.76
CA LYS A 239 34.70 -14.27 18.65
C LYS A 239 34.84 -15.62 17.94
N PHE A 240 34.67 -15.64 16.63
CA PHE A 240 34.75 -16.83 15.78
C PHE A 240 36.02 -16.82 14.93
N ASP A 241 36.45 -18.00 14.48
CA ASP A 241 37.53 -18.12 13.50
C ASP A 241 37.08 -17.48 12.18
N VAL A 242 37.97 -16.68 11.58
CA VAL A 242 37.65 -15.90 10.39
C VAL A 242 38.41 -16.46 9.20
N HIS A 243 37.69 -17.04 8.25
CA HIS A 243 38.26 -17.38 6.97
C HIS A 243 38.38 -16.13 6.12
N PHE A 244 39.49 -15.94 5.42
CA PHE A 244 39.62 -14.84 4.48
C PHE A 244 40.00 -15.33 3.10
N MET A 245 39.59 -14.58 2.08
CA MET A 245 40.05 -14.70 0.71
C MET A 245 40.38 -13.31 0.16
N LYS A 246 41.64 -13.08 -0.21
CA LYS A 246 42.03 -11.82 -0.87
C LYS A 246 41.50 -11.82 -2.30
N MET A 247 40.77 -10.79 -2.69
CA MET A 247 40.17 -10.76 -4.04
C MET A 247 41.20 -10.54 -5.16
N SER A 248 42.36 -9.97 -4.84
CA SER A 248 43.43 -9.67 -5.81
C SER A 248 44.10 -10.92 -6.38
N ASP A 249 44.39 -11.91 -5.54
CA ASP A 249 45.16 -13.11 -5.89
C ASP A 249 44.43 -14.42 -5.52
N ARG A 250 43.24 -14.33 -4.92
CA ARG A 250 42.44 -15.45 -4.41
C ARG A 250 43.17 -16.30 -3.35
N SER A 251 44.21 -15.76 -2.73
CA SER A 251 44.86 -16.40 -1.60
C SER A 251 43.88 -16.49 -0.43
N THR A 252 43.87 -17.64 0.23
CA THR A 252 42.98 -17.91 1.37
C THR A 252 43.78 -18.18 2.64
N GLY A 253 43.13 -18.01 3.78
CA GLY A 253 43.71 -18.35 5.08
C GLY A 253 42.67 -18.31 6.19
N VAL A 254 43.13 -18.57 7.41
CA VAL A 254 42.31 -18.56 8.62
C VAL A 254 42.98 -17.65 9.64
N LEU A 255 42.20 -16.74 10.21
CA LEU A 255 42.57 -15.87 11.31
C LEU A 255 41.92 -16.43 12.58
N MET A 256 42.72 -16.63 13.62
CA MET A 256 42.24 -17.22 14.87
C MET A 256 41.26 -16.30 15.58
N ASN A 257 40.25 -16.87 16.24
CA ASN A 257 39.36 -16.12 17.12
C ASN A 257 40.11 -15.39 18.27
N ASN A 258 39.44 -14.42 18.87
CA ASN A 258 39.88 -13.65 20.05
C ASN A 258 41.29 -13.04 19.92
N SER A 259 41.70 -12.74 18.69
CA SER A 259 42.95 -12.05 18.40
C SER A 259 42.69 -10.90 17.43
N SER A 260 43.55 -9.88 17.50
CA SER A 260 43.47 -8.68 16.68
C SER A 260 44.10 -8.91 15.32
N HIS A 261 43.34 -8.58 14.26
CA HIS A 261 43.77 -8.72 12.88
C HIS A 261 43.55 -7.42 12.11
N LEU A 262 44.43 -7.16 11.14
CA LEU A 262 44.30 -6.00 10.26
C LEU A 262 43.11 -6.17 9.31
N LEU A 263 42.21 -5.19 9.30
CA LEU A 263 41.07 -5.10 8.39
C LEU A 263 41.52 -4.48 7.06
N ASN A 264 41.58 -5.30 6.01
CA ASN A 264 42.04 -4.89 4.69
C ASN A 264 40.86 -4.75 3.71
N ASN A 265 40.93 -3.76 2.84
CA ASN A 265 39.98 -3.61 1.73
C ASN A 265 40.18 -4.73 0.70
N LYS A 266 39.13 -5.06 -0.05
CA LYS A 266 39.15 -6.11 -1.10
C LYS A 266 39.53 -7.50 -0.56
N VAL A 267 39.25 -7.76 0.71
CA VAL A 267 39.34 -9.08 1.32
C VAL A 267 37.94 -9.52 1.72
N LEU A 268 37.56 -10.72 1.28
CA LEU A 268 36.33 -11.37 1.72
C LEU A 268 36.61 -12.07 3.04
N TYR A 269 35.93 -11.66 4.09
CA TYR A 269 35.96 -12.30 5.40
C TYR A 269 34.69 -13.13 5.57
N THR A 270 34.85 -14.41 5.90
CA THR A 270 33.74 -15.33 6.21
C THR A 270 33.76 -15.63 7.70
N ILE A 271 32.74 -15.15 8.42
CA ILE A 271 32.60 -15.22 9.87
C ILE A 271 31.24 -15.82 10.18
N ASP A 272 31.19 -16.97 10.87
CA ASP A 272 29.95 -17.68 11.19
C ASP A 272 28.99 -17.81 9.99
N SER A 273 29.52 -18.29 8.86
CA SER A 273 28.81 -18.43 7.56
C SER A 273 28.36 -17.11 6.91
N GLN A 274 28.74 -15.95 7.44
CA GLN A 274 28.48 -14.64 6.84
C GLN A 274 29.68 -14.11 6.08
N ASN A 275 29.44 -13.67 4.85
CA ASN A 275 30.44 -13.07 3.99
C ASN A 275 30.41 -11.55 4.13
N ILE A 276 31.53 -10.95 4.51
CA ILE A 276 31.67 -9.52 4.78
C ILE A 276 32.92 -8.99 4.06
N VAL A 277 32.79 -7.82 3.44
CA VAL A 277 33.92 -7.12 2.79
C VAL A 277 33.96 -5.71 3.31
N PHE A 278 35.08 -5.30 3.89
CA PHE A 278 35.31 -3.88 4.20
C PHE A 278 35.60 -3.11 2.90
N LYS A 279 34.78 -2.11 2.60
CA LYS A 279 34.86 -1.35 1.35
C LYS A 279 35.48 0.01 1.56
N ASN A 280 34.85 0.83 2.40
CA ASN A 280 35.20 2.24 2.60
C ASN A 280 34.98 2.67 4.05
N TYR A 281 35.63 3.79 4.40
CA TYR A 281 35.43 4.53 5.62
C TYR A 281 35.20 6.00 5.28
N PHE A 282 34.24 6.61 5.95
CA PHE A 282 33.83 8.00 5.74
C PHE A 282 33.96 8.76 7.06
N GLN A 283 34.62 9.91 7.05
CA GLN A 283 34.83 10.73 8.25
C GLN A 283 33.69 11.70 8.54
N ASN A 284 33.03 12.21 7.49
CA ASN A 284 32.00 13.24 7.56
C ASN A 284 30.77 12.80 6.76
N ALA A 285 30.15 11.69 7.15
CA ALA A 285 28.99 11.14 6.44
C ALA A 285 27.73 11.13 7.29
N ILE A 286 26.58 11.23 6.63
CA ILE A 286 25.26 11.12 7.24
C ILE A 286 24.48 10.05 6.48
N LEU A 287 23.83 9.16 7.22
CA LEU A 287 22.87 8.22 6.64
C LEU A 287 21.54 8.94 6.45
N LYS A 288 21.13 9.09 5.19
CA LYS A 288 19.79 9.55 4.83
C LYS A 288 18.97 8.35 4.42
N GLN A 289 17.66 8.45 4.64
CA GLN A 289 16.75 7.45 4.10
C GLN A 289 16.23 7.93 2.76
N VAL A 290 16.28 7.04 1.77
CA VAL A 290 15.80 7.29 0.41
C VAL A 290 15.01 6.09 -0.08
N PRO A 291 14.14 6.26 -1.09
CA PRO A 291 13.43 5.13 -1.65
C PRO A 291 14.36 4.14 -2.35
N ALA A 292 14.20 2.84 -2.08
CA ALA A 292 15.01 1.79 -2.70
C ALA A 292 14.83 1.72 -4.23
N ASN A 293 13.62 1.97 -4.71
CA ASN A 293 13.23 1.89 -6.11
C ASN A 293 12.33 3.06 -6.48
N ILE A 294 11.99 3.18 -7.77
CA ILE A 294 11.01 4.16 -8.25
C ILE A 294 9.57 3.72 -7.92
N LYS A 295 9.34 2.40 -7.94
CA LYS A 295 8.05 1.77 -7.62
C LYS A 295 8.08 1.27 -6.19
N ASN A 296 6.98 1.51 -5.49
CA ASN A 296 6.70 0.94 -4.19
C ASN A 296 6.46 -0.57 -4.30
N ASP A 297 7.13 -1.33 -3.44
CA ASP A 297 6.88 -2.74 -3.19
C ASP A 297 5.99 -2.89 -1.95
N ALA A 298 4.72 -3.28 -2.17
CA ALA A 298 3.72 -3.38 -1.10
C ALA A 298 4.10 -4.37 0.03
N ALA A 299 5.07 -5.26 -0.19
CA ALA A 299 5.57 -6.18 0.84
C ALA A 299 6.55 -5.52 1.83
N LYS A 300 7.10 -4.36 1.49
CA LYS A 300 8.08 -3.64 2.31
C LYS A 300 7.40 -2.52 3.10
N LEU A 301 8.04 -2.13 4.21
CA LEU A 301 7.56 -1.04 5.05
C LEU A 301 7.89 0.30 4.41
N ASP A 302 6.93 1.20 4.38
CA ASP A 302 7.14 2.62 4.08
C ASP A 302 7.45 3.41 5.36
N LEU A 303 8.15 4.53 5.23
CA LEU A 303 8.36 5.48 6.31
C LEU A 303 7.54 6.76 6.12
N LEU A 304 6.74 7.07 7.14
CA LEU A 304 6.13 8.37 7.36
C LEU A 304 6.86 9.13 8.47
N LYS A 305 7.44 10.29 8.12
CA LYS A 305 8.00 11.25 9.09
C LYS A 305 6.97 12.32 9.43
N ILE A 306 6.73 12.51 10.72
CA ILE A 306 5.86 13.56 11.24
C ILE A 306 6.57 14.42 12.28
N ILE A 307 6.12 15.65 12.43
CA ILE A 307 6.49 16.53 13.54
C ILE A 307 5.29 16.64 14.48
N LEU A 308 5.54 16.37 15.76
CA LEU A 308 4.61 16.53 16.85
C LEU A 308 5.01 17.77 17.65
N THR A 309 4.17 18.79 17.61
CA THR A 309 4.30 20.00 18.44
C THR A 309 3.40 19.87 19.65
N VAL A 310 3.95 20.00 20.86
CA VAL A 310 3.18 20.09 22.12
C VAL A 310 3.65 21.31 22.89
N ALA A 311 2.75 22.26 23.14
CA ALA A 311 3.07 23.49 23.90
C ALA A 311 4.33 24.21 23.39
N ASN A 312 4.44 24.37 22.06
CA ASN A 312 5.57 24.99 21.34
C ASN A 312 6.91 24.24 21.40
N GLN A 313 6.92 22.98 21.82
CA GLN A 313 8.07 22.10 21.67
C GLN A 313 7.80 21.06 20.59
N ASP A 314 8.77 20.87 19.70
CA ASP A 314 8.67 19.99 18.56
C ASP A 314 9.49 18.72 18.76
N THR A 315 8.95 17.58 18.31
CA THR A 315 9.68 16.32 18.19
C THR A 315 9.36 15.65 16.86
N ILE A 316 10.35 15.03 16.23
CA ILE A 316 10.20 14.29 14.97
C ILE A 316 10.00 12.82 15.30
N ILE A 317 9.04 12.19 14.63
CA ILE A 317 8.67 10.80 14.86
C ILE A 317 8.65 10.07 13.52
N ASP A 318 9.36 8.96 13.48
CA ASP A 318 9.45 8.06 12.35
C ASP A 318 8.44 6.91 12.55
N LEU A 319 7.48 6.78 11.64
CA LEU A 319 6.42 5.77 11.68
C LEU A 319 6.55 4.82 10.48
N TYR A 320 6.82 3.55 10.73
CA TYR A 320 6.91 2.53 9.69
C TYR A 320 5.57 1.80 9.51
N GLY A 321 5.16 1.58 8.26
CA GLY A 321 3.91 0.91 7.94
C GLY A 321 3.81 0.50 6.48
N ALA A 322 3.02 -0.52 6.19
CA ALA A 322 2.77 -1.00 4.82
C ALA A 322 1.31 -1.42 4.63
N GLU A 323 0.90 -1.50 3.37
CA GLU A 323 -0.37 -2.12 3.01
C GLU A 323 -0.36 -3.61 3.38
N GLY A 324 -1.44 -4.09 4.00
CA GLY A 324 -1.57 -5.51 4.34
C GLY A 324 -0.71 -5.99 5.51
N VAL A 325 0.00 -5.10 6.22
CA VAL A 325 0.83 -5.40 7.40
C VAL A 325 0.36 -4.58 8.59
N LEU A 326 0.16 -5.22 9.75
CA LEU A 326 -0.20 -4.53 10.98
C LEU A 326 0.95 -3.67 11.47
N SER A 327 0.68 -2.39 11.66
CA SER A 327 1.67 -1.41 12.13
C SER A 327 2.01 -1.58 13.59
N SER A 328 3.29 -1.42 13.92
CA SER A 328 3.72 -1.28 15.30
C SER A 328 3.31 0.10 15.83
N LYS A 329 2.86 0.12 17.09
CA LYS A 329 2.51 1.35 17.80
C LYS A 329 3.75 1.90 18.48
N ASN A 330 4.12 3.14 18.15
CA ASN A 330 5.18 3.87 18.81
C ASN A 330 4.61 4.52 20.08
N TYR A 331 5.06 4.03 21.24
CA TYR A 331 4.70 4.57 22.54
C TYR A 331 5.84 5.42 23.09
N PHE A 332 5.53 6.65 23.50
CA PHE A 332 6.50 7.52 24.11
C PHE A 332 5.82 8.55 25.01
N GLN A 333 6.58 9.13 25.92
CA GLN A 333 6.15 10.24 26.76
C GLN A 333 6.79 11.52 26.25
N PHE A 334 5.99 12.58 26.12
CA PHE A 334 6.47 13.89 25.71
C PHE A 334 5.65 14.97 26.41
N ASN A 335 6.33 15.91 27.08
CA ASN A 335 5.70 17.05 27.75
C ASN A 335 4.56 16.62 28.73
N ASP A 336 4.83 15.60 29.55
CA ASP A 336 3.92 14.96 30.53
C ASP A 336 2.67 14.28 29.95
N LEU A 337 2.64 14.03 28.65
CA LEU A 337 1.59 13.29 27.96
C LEU A 337 2.15 11.99 27.39
N TYR A 338 1.33 10.95 27.41
CA TYR A 338 1.64 9.67 26.78
C TYR A 338 1.00 9.59 25.41
N PHE A 339 1.81 9.26 24.42
CA PHE A 339 1.41 9.15 23.02
C PHE A 339 1.51 7.70 22.56
N SER A 340 0.58 7.31 21.70
CA SER A 340 0.62 6.10 20.89
C SER A 340 0.30 6.48 19.46
N LEU A 341 1.29 6.40 18.58
CA LEU A 341 1.17 6.75 17.18
C LEU A 341 1.49 5.53 16.32
N SER A 342 0.72 5.31 15.25
CA SER A 342 1.01 4.28 14.25
C SER A 342 0.57 4.73 12.87
N TYR A 343 1.31 4.29 11.86
CA TYR A 343 0.97 4.50 10.46
C TYR A 343 0.72 3.14 9.80
N GLY A 344 -0.50 2.90 9.34
CA GLY A 344 -0.83 1.78 8.46
C GLY A 344 -2.28 1.32 8.58
N PRO A 345 -2.61 0.05 8.23
CA PRO A 345 -3.99 -0.37 8.06
C PRO A 345 -4.71 -0.51 9.40
N ARG A 346 -6.01 -0.28 9.37
CA ARG A 346 -6.89 -0.41 10.53
C ARG A 346 -7.45 -1.82 10.64
N VAL A 347 -7.58 -2.31 11.86
CA VAL A 347 -8.23 -3.59 12.16
C VAL A 347 -9.74 -3.43 12.28
N HIS A 348 -10.50 -4.27 11.57
CA HIS A 348 -11.95 -4.38 11.65
C HIS A 348 -12.34 -5.76 12.18
N THR A 349 -13.16 -5.79 13.23
CA THR A 349 -13.69 -7.02 13.80
C THR A 349 -15.06 -7.34 13.20
N LEU A 350 -15.22 -8.56 12.72
CA LEU A 350 -16.47 -9.11 12.23
C LEU A 350 -17.35 -9.62 13.38
N PRO A 351 -18.68 -9.60 13.21
CA PRO A 351 -19.60 -10.15 14.19
C PRO A 351 -19.70 -11.69 14.16
N PHE A 352 -18.92 -12.36 13.32
CA PHE A 352 -18.84 -13.83 13.15
C PHE A 352 -17.38 -14.24 12.90
N GLY A 353 -17.05 -15.50 13.16
CA GLY A 353 -15.74 -16.08 12.87
C GLY A 353 -15.73 -16.85 11.55
N ILE A 354 -14.59 -16.88 10.88
CA ILE A 354 -14.32 -17.75 9.74
C ILE A 354 -13.19 -18.69 10.14
N PHE A 355 -13.47 -19.99 10.14
CA PHE A 355 -12.50 -21.04 10.38
C PHE A 355 -12.05 -21.64 9.04
N LEU A 356 -10.74 -21.71 8.79
CA LEU A 356 -10.21 -22.38 7.61
C LEU A 356 -10.00 -23.87 7.90
N LYS A 357 -10.80 -24.72 7.27
CA LYS A 357 -10.66 -26.19 7.41
C LYS A 357 -9.50 -26.72 6.58
N ASP A 358 -9.44 -26.32 5.31
CA ASP A 358 -8.51 -26.86 4.32
C ASP A 358 -8.29 -25.83 3.21
N PHE A 359 -7.04 -25.61 2.83
CA PHE A 359 -6.65 -24.83 1.67
C PHE A 359 -6.15 -25.77 0.57
N GLN A 360 -6.70 -25.60 -0.62
CA GLN A 360 -6.43 -26.46 -1.76
C GLN A 360 -5.75 -25.65 -2.86
N LEU A 361 -4.58 -26.11 -3.29
CA LEU A 361 -3.82 -25.53 -4.41
C LEU A 361 -3.63 -26.60 -5.49
N GLU A 362 -4.25 -26.39 -6.64
CA GLU A 362 -3.97 -27.18 -7.83
C GLU A 362 -2.88 -26.50 -8.66
N ARG A 363 -2.03 -27.30 -9.31
CA ARG A 363 -0.95 -26.84 -10.18
C ARG A 363 -1.11 -27.41 -11.59
N TYR A 364 -0.53 -26.72 -12.57
CA TYR A 364 -0.45 -27.26 -13.92
C TYR A 364 0.43 -28.53 -13.97
N PRO A 365 0.02 -29.57 -14.71
CA PRO A 365 0.83 -30.77 -14.87
C PRO A 365 2.25 -30.43 -15.37
N GLY A 366 3.27 -30.82 -14.61
CA GLY A 366 4.68 -30.57 -14.95
C GLY A 366 5.20 -29.16 -14.64
N SER A 367 4.45 -28.34 -13.88
CA SER A 367 4.89 -27.02 -13.42
C SER A 367 4.53 -26.80 -11.94
N GLU A 368 5.32 -26.00 -11.23
CA GLU A 368 4.97 -25.49 -9.90
C GLU A 368 3.98 -24.30 -9.96
N SER A 369 3.54 -23.92 -11.16
CA SER A 369 2.62 -22.79 -11.33
C SER A 369 1.21 -23.16 -10.86
N PRO A 370 0.56 -22.32 -10.02
CA PRO A 370 -0.78 -22.56 -9.54
C PRO A 370 -1.79 -22.48 -10.69
N SER A 371 -2.66 -23.49 -10.81
CA SER A 371 -3.78 -23.51 -11.77
C SER A 371 -5.08 -23.06 -11.13
N SER A 372 -5.33 -23.44 -9.88
CA SER A 372 -6.52 -23.04 -9.13
C SER A 372 -6.24 -23.09 -7.64
N PHE A 373 -6.93 -22.26 -6.87
CA PHE A 373 -6.90 -22.35 -5.42
C PHE A 373 -8.27 -22.13 -4.81
N ALA A 374 -8.55 -22.87 -3.75
CA ALA A 374 -9.83 -22.89 -3.05
C ALA A 374 -9.62 -23.01 -1.54
N SER A 375 -10.54 -22.44 -0.78
CA SER A 375 -10.56 -22.51 0.68
C SER A 375 -11.87 -23.13 1.14
N GLU A 376 -11.79 -24.26 1.83
CA GLU A 376 -12.91 -24.84 2.57
C GLU A 376 -13.00 -24.14 3.93
N ILE A 377 -14.05 -23.34 4.12
CA ILE A 377 -14.24 -22.56 5.33
C ILE A 377 -15.51 -22.98 6.07
N GLN A 378 -15.52 -22.69 7.36
CA GLN A 378 -16.70 -22.79 8.20
C GLN A 378 -16.96 -21.45 8.87
N ILE A 379 -18.14 -20.89 8.61
CA ILE A 379 -18.61 -19.66 9.24
C ILE A 379 -19.18 -20.05 10.59
N MET A 380 -18.66 -19.45 11.65
CA MET A 380 -19.08 -19.67 13.03
C MET A 380 -19.77 -18.40 13.55
N ASP A 381 -21.10 -18.43 13.65
CA ASP A 381 -21.93 -17.33 14.14
C ASP A 381 -22.79 -17.80 15.32
N GLY A 382 -22.20 -17.75 16.52
CA GLY A 382 -22.86 -18.26 17.73
C GLY A 382 -23.06 -19.78 17.67
N THR A 383 -24.31 -20.22 17.46
CA THR A 383 -24.67 -21.64 17.34
C THR A 383 -24.74 -22.13 15.90
N GLU A 384 -24.74 -21.23 14.92
CA GLU A 384 -24.78 -21.58 13.50
C GLU A 384 -23.36 -21.83 12.98
N ASN A 385 -23.17 -23.02 12.39
CA ASN A 385 -21.96 -23.38 11.65
C ASN A 385 -22.34 -23.67 10.21
N ILE A 386 -21.84 -22.87 9.27
CA ILE A 386 -22.16 -22.99 7.85
C ILE A 386 -20.87 -23.29 7.10
N ASP A 387 -20.83 -24.44 6.44
CA ASP A 387 -19.72 -24.84 5.60
C ASP A 387 -19.85 -24.20 4.21
N TYR A 388 -18.76 -23.63 3.71
CA TYR A 388 -18.74 -22.95 2.43
C TYR A 388 -17.37 -23.08 1.77
N ARG A 389 -17.34 -23.25 0.45
CA ARG A 389 -16.11 -23.31 -0.34
C ARG A 389 -15.91 -22.02 -1.13
N ILE A 390 -14.88 -21.24 -0.81
CA ILE A 390 -14.51 -20.04 -1.58
C ILE A 390 -13.46 -20.42 -2.62
N PHE A 391 -13.69 -20.06 -3.87
CA PHE A 391 -12.72 -20.25 -4.97
C PHE A 391 -12.94 -19.19 -6.05
N MET A 392 -12.16 -19.24 -7.14
CA MET A 392 -12.29 -18.30 -8.25
C MET A 392 -13.74 -18.21 -8.76
N ASN A 393 -14.31 -17.00 -8.75
CA ASN A 393 -15.69 -16.70 -9.11
C ASN A 393 -16.79 -17.27 -8.19
N ASN A 394 -16.46 -17.92 -7.07
CA ASN A 394 -17.42 -18.31 -6.04
C ASN A 394 -17.18 -17.54 -4.73
N VAL A 395 -17.99 -16.51 -4.52
CA VAL A 395 -17.80 -15.49 -3.50
C VAL A 395 -18.72 -15.75 -2.33
N LEU A 396 -18.16 -15.82 -1.12
CA LEU A 396 -18.98 -15.88 0.08
C LEU A 396 -19.63 -14.51 0.32
N ASN A 397 -20.96 -14.47 0.38
CA ASN A 397 -21.71 -13.27 0.80
C ASN A 397 -22.42 -13.57 2.12
N TYR A 398 -22.00 -12.92 3.22
CA TYR A 398 -22.58 -13.16 4.55
C TYR A 398 -22.65 -11.87 5.37
N LYS A 399 -23.82 -11.57 5.95
CA LYS A 399 -24.11 -10.34 6.74
C LYS A 399 -23.65 -9.02 6.11
N GLY A 400 -23.67 -8.92 4.78
CA GLY A 400 -23.25 -7.73 4.04
C GLY A 400 -21.76 -7.63 3.73
N TYR A 401 -20.97 -8.64 4.10
CA TYR A 401 -19.57 -8.81 3.72
C TYR A 401 -19.45 -9.78 2.55
N ARG A 402 -18.55 -9.48 1.64
CA ARG A 402 -18.18 -10.31 0.50
C ARG A 402 -16.73 -10.75 0.66
N PHE A 403 -16.47 -12.05 0.61
CA PHE A 403 -15.13 -12.61 0.71
C PHE A 403 -14.74 -13.26 -0.61
N PHE A 404 -13.63 -12.79 -1.16
CA PHE A 404 -13.07 -13.27 -2.42
C PHE A 404 -11.76 -13.96 -2.12
N GLN A 405 -11.52 -15.10 -2.78
CA GLN A 405 -10.22 -15.72 -2.79
C GLN A 405 -9.25 -14.81 -3.56
N SER A 406 -8.24 -14.25 -2.90
CA SER A 406 -7.34 -13.26 -3.51
C SER A 406 -5.91 -13.79 -3.71
N SER A 407 -5.35 -14.46 -2.70
CA SER A 407 -4.01 -15.03 -2.74
C SER A 407 -3.87 -16.12 -1.65
N TYR A 408 -2.66 -16.58 -1.40
CA TYR A 408 -2.30 -17.57 -0.39
C TYR A 408 -0.91 -17.29 0.18
N ASP A 409 -0.60 -17.89 1.33
CA ASP A 409 0.72 -17.76 1.95
C ASP A 409 1.76 -18.61 1.18
N ASN A 410 3.01 -18.15 1.10
CA ASN A 410 4.08 -18.83 0.35
C ASN A 410 4.39 -20.26 0.84
N ASP A 411 3.99 -20.62 2.05
CA ASP A 411 4.14 -21.97 2.62
C ASP A 411 2.90 -22.86 2.40
N GLU A 412 1.94 -22.40 1.60
CA GLU A 412 0.72 -23.11 1.20
C GLU A 412 -0.23 -23.50 2.34
N LYS A 413 -0.02 -22.94 3.54
CA LYS A 413 -0.81 -23.26 4.76
C LYS A 413 -1.76 -22.14 5.19
N GLY A 414 -2.00 -21.19 4.30
CA GLY A 414 -2.81 -20.03 4.61
C GLY A 414 -3.47 -19.44 3.38
N THR A 415 -4.67 -18.93 3.58
CA THR A 415 -5.47 -18.27 2.57
C THR A 415 -5.49 -16.76 2.82
N ILE A 416 -5.47 -16.00 1.73
CA ILE A 416 -5.64 -14.55 1.77
C ILE A 416 -6.96 -14.23 1.06
N LEU A 417 -7.94 -13.79 1.86
CA LEU A 417 -9.26 -13.38 1.39
C LEU A 417 -9.33 -11.86 1.28
N SER A 418 -9.81 -11.35 0.14
CA SER A 418 -10.21 -9.95 0.04
C SER A 418 -11.61 -9.80 0.62
N VAL A 419 -11.80 -8.80 1.49
CA VAL A 419 -13.06 -8.50 2.16
C VAL A 419 -13.60 -7.18 1.62
N ASN A 420 -14.87 -7.18 1.23
CA ASN A 420 -15.55 -5.97 0.78
C ASN A 420 -16.92 -5.85 1.47
N GLN A 421 -17.17 -4.69 2.08
CA GLN A 421 -18.44 -4.32 2.68
C GLN A 421 -19.12 -3.18 1.89
N ASP A 422 -19.51 -3.45 0.65
CA ASP A 422 -20.15 -2.48 -0.25
C ASP A 422 -21.48 -2.97 -0.83
N ARG A 423 -22.44 -3.34 0.04
CA ARG A 423 -23.73 -3.82 -0.45
C ARG A 423 -24.49 -2.76 -1.26
N LEU A 424 -24.37 -1.49 -0.87
CA LEU A 424 -25.10 -0.39 -1.49
C LEU A 424 -24.46 0.04 -2.82
N GLY A 425 -23.15 0.29 -2.86
CA GLY A 425 -22.46 0.69 -4.09
C GLY A 425 -22.50 -0.42 -5.13
N THR A 426 -22.25 -1.66 -4.72
CA THR A 426 -22.43 -2.85 -5.59
C THR A 426 -23.87 -2.94 -6.10
N GLY A 427 -24.89 -2.80 -5.24
CA GLY A 427 -26.29 -2.87 -5.68
C GLY A 427 -26.65 -1.79 -6.72
N VAL A 428 -26.20 -0.56 -6.50
CA VAL A 428 -26.46 0.58 -7.39
C VAL A 428 -25.70 0.43 -8.72
N THR A 429 -24.42 0.04 -8.70
CA THR A 429 -23.64 -0.19 -9.93
C THR A 429 -24.21 -1.35 -10.75
N TYR A 430 -24.64 -2.44 -10.11
CA TYR A 430 -25.27 -3.57 -10.79
C TYR A 430 -26.61 -3.18 -11.43
N PHE A 431 -27.40 -2.31 -10.78
CA PHE A 431 -28.58 -1.73 -11.42
C PHE A 431 -28.21 -0.87 -12.63
N GLY A 432 -27.09 -0.14 -12.56
CA GLY A 432 -26.51 0.56 -13.70
C GLY A 432 -26.15 -0.38 -14.87
N TYR A 433 -25.45 -1.48 -14.60
CA TYR A 433 -25.12 -2.49 -15.61
C TYR A 433 -26.36 -3.18 -16.18
N PHE A 434 -27.36 -3.46 -15.36
CA PHE A 434 -28.66 -3.95 -15.81
C PHE A 434 -29.35 -2.94 -16.72
N SER A 435 -29.32 -1.65 -16.37
CA SER A 435 -29.83 -0.57 -17.23
C SER A 435 -29.09 -0.50 -18.56
N LEU A 436 -27.77 -0.67 -18.56
CA LEU A 436 -26.96 -0.73 -19.78
C LEU A 436 -27.37 -1.92 -20.67
N LEU A 437 -27.60 -3.09 -20.07
CA LEU A 437 -28.12 -4.26 -20.77
C LEU A 437 -29.51 -3.98 -21.37
N CYS A 438 -30.42 -3.37 -20.61
CA CYS A 438 -31.73 -2.95 -21.09
C CYS A 438 -31.65 -1.95 -22.25
N SER A 439 -30.67 -1.05 -22.23
CA SER A 439 -30.40 -0.12 -23.35
C SER A 439 -30.06 -0.89 -24.63
N VAL A 440 -29.09 -1.81 -24.56
CA VAL A 440 -28.66 -2.62 -25.71
C VAL A 440 -29.81 -3.52 -26.21
N LEU A 441 -30.51 -4.20 -25.30
CA LEU A 441 -31.67 -5.04 -25.67
C LEU A 441 -32.79 -4.21 -26.30
N SER A 442 -33.10 -3.04 -25.74
CA SER A 442 -34.11 -2.13 -26.30
C SER A 442 -33.70 -1.64 -27.68
N LEU A 443 -32.40 -1.39 -27.91
CA LEU A 443 -31.86 -1.00 -29.21
C LEU A 443 -32.03 -2.14 -30.23
N LEU A 444 -31.75 -3.38 -29.84
CA LEU A 444 -31.93 -4.58 -30.68
C LEU A 444 -33.42 -4.88 -30.98
N ILE A 445 -34.30 -4.73 -29.98
CA ILE A 445 -35.75 -4.93 -30.12
C ILE A 445 -36.40 -3.80 -30.91
N SER A 446 -35.80 -2.60 -30.93
CA SER A 446 -36.25 -1.49 -31.75
C SER A 446 -36.06 -1.80 -33.25
N ARG A 447 -36.97 -2.61 -33.79
CA ARG A 447 -37.17 -2.93 -35.21
C ARG A 447 -37.53 -1.69 -36.08
N PHE A 448 -37.45 -0.49 -35.51
CA PHE A 448 -37.60 0.82 -36.16
C PHE A 448 -36.30 1.64 -36.22
N SER A 449 -35.18 1.10 -35.71
CA SER A 449 -33.85 1.63 -35.99
C SER A 449 -33.55 1.47 -37.48
N ARG A 450 -32.88 2.46 -38.09
CA ARG A 450 -32.72 2.71 -39.54
C ARG A 450 -32.42 1.51 -40.46
N ILE A 451 -32.00 0.37 -39.93
CA ILE A 451 -31.75 -0.88 -40.66
C ILE A 451 -33.02 -1.43 -41.34
N SER A 452 -34.20 -1.36 -40.72
CA SER A 452 -35.44 -1.82 -41.39
C SER A 452 -35.93 -0.84 -42.47
N ILE A 453 -35.57 0.43 -42.34
CA ILE A 453 -35.83 1.47 -43.34
C ILE A 453 -34.91 1.27 -44.56
N LEU A 454 -33.61 0.98 -44.33
CA LEU A 454 -32.67 0.60 -45.40
C LEU A 454 -33.05 -0.73 -46.09
N GLY A 455 -33.53 -1.72 -45.33
CA GLY A 455 -34.01 -2.99 -45.88
C GLY A 455 -35.29 -2.86 -46.73
N LYS A 456 -36.10 -1.82 -46.50
CA LYS A 456 -37.27 -1.50 -47.35
C LYS A 456 -36.90 -0.77 -48.63
N GLN A 457 -35.86 0.07 -48.62
CA GLN A 457 -35.39 0.81 -49.80
C GLN A 457 -34.76 -0.10 -50.87
N HIS A 458 -34.25 -1.28 -50.49
CA HIS A 458 -33.74 -2.29 -51.42
C HIS A 458 -34.82 -3.24 -51.99
N LYS A 459 -36.08 -3.14 -51.54
CA LYS A 459 -37.20 -3.93 -52.09
C LYS A 459 -38.05 -3.15 -53.10
N THR A 460 -37.65 -1.91 -53.42
CA THR A 460 -38.31 -1.02 -54.41
C THR A 460 -37.40 -0.71 -55.60
N VAL A 461 -36.67 -1.72 -56.07
CA VAL A 461 -36.10 -1.83 -57.42
C VAL A 461 -36.43 -3.24 -57.88
#